data_AF-A0A5Y6LQR3-F1
#
_entry.id   AF-A0A5Y6LQR3-F1
#
_cell.length_a   1.000
_cell.length_b   1.000
_cell.length_c   1.000
_cell.angle_alpha   90.00
_cell.angle_beta   90.00
_cell.angle_gamma   90.00
#
_symmetry.space_group_name_H-M   'P 1'
#
loop_
_entity.id
_entity.type
_entity.pdbx_description
1 polymer ?
#
loop_
_entity_poly.entity_id
_entity_poly.type
_entity_poly.pdbx_seq_one_letter_code
_entity_poly.pdbx_strand_id
1 'polypeptide(L)'
;DKQIIMGRHDDEDTLQRVDAVINKKYRHADGTDISISRICWDIGGIDAEIVYKRSKKHGIFRVLPVKGASVYGKPVITMPKKRNQSGVFLCEIGTDTAKEMLYARMGAVTAPADEATPYAIRFPDNPDVFTEVEAKQLVAEELVEKLVNGKFRLLWDAKGRRNEALDCLVYASAALRVSVQRWQLDLEALATSRKSEEQDTPTLEQLAAMLAGGVNGNNH
;
A
#
# COMPACT_ATOMS: atom_id res chain seq x y z
N ASP A 1 -2.35 11.15 2.83
CA ASP A 1 -1.33 11.40 3.87
C ASP A 1 0.01 10.85 3.40
N LYS A 2 1.12 11.43 3.87
CA LYS A 2 2.50 11.03 3.57
C LYS A 2 3.31 11.11 4.86
N GLN A 3 4.08 10.06 5.15
CA GLN A 3 4.88 9.97 6.37
C GLN A 3 6.36 9.73 6.00
N ILE A 4 7.24 10.64 6.41
CA ILE A 4 8.69 10.49 6.30
C ILE A 4 9.25 10.51 7.71
N ILE A 5 9.95 9.45 8.09
CA ILE A 5 10.58 9.32 9.40
C ILE A 5 12.08 9.44 9.19
N MET A 6 12.64 10.57 9.63
CA MET A 6 14.08 10.79 9.63
C MET A 6 14.70 10.13 10.86
N GLY A 7 15.87 9.54 10.69
CA GLY A 7 16.61 8.89 11.77
C GLY A 7 17.46 7.73 11.28
N ARG A 8 18.18 7.10 12.19
CA ARG A 8 18.91 5.87 11.89
C ARG A 8 17.95 4.69 11.92
N HIS A 9 18.08 3.78 10.96
CA HIS A 9 17.20 2.61 10.83
C HIS A 9 17.26 1.64 12.03
N ASP A 10 18.32 1.70 12.84
CA ASP A 10 18.63 0.80 13.96
C ASP A 10 18.37 1.45 15.32
N ASP A 11 18.01 2.73 15.33
CA ASP A 11 17.68 3.47 16.53
C ASP A 11 16.23 3.18 16.96
N GLU A 12 16.04 2.84 18.23
CA GLU A 12 14.74 2.40 18.75
C GLU A 12 13.74 3.56 18.80
N ASP A 13 14.17 4.81 19.01
CA ASP A 13 13.28 5.98 18.91
C ASP A 13 12.74 6.15 17.49
N THR A 14 13.63 6.04 16.49
CA THR A 14 13.23 6.03 15.07
C THR A 14 12.24 4.90 14.78
N LEU A 15 12.50 3.69 15.27
CA LEU A 15 11.63 2.53 15.08
C LEU A 15 10.28 2.66 15.82
N GLN A 16 10.23 3.34 16.97
CA GLN A 16 8.96 3.64 17.67
C GLN A 16 8.09 4.61 16.88
N ARG A 17 8.69 5.61 16.21
CA ARG A 17 7.95 6.46 15.27
C ARG A 17 7.41 5.66 14.08
N VAL A 18 8.18 4.69 13.57
CA VAL A 18 7.70 3.78 12.52
C VAL A 18 6.54 2.94 13.04
N ASP A 19 6.63 2.40 14.26
CA ASP A 19 5.57 1.64 14.90
C ASP A 19 4.27 2.46 15.05
N ALA A 20 4.38 3.76 15.34
CA ALA A 20 3.22 4.66 15.38
C ALA A 20 2.56 4.79 14.01
N VAL A 21 3.33 4.92 12.93
CA VAL A 21 2.81 4.94 11.55
C VAL A 21 2.15 3.61 11.18
N ILE A 22 2.77 2.47 11.52
CA ILE A 22 2.22 1.13 11.30
C ILE A 22 0.82 0.99 11.92
N ASN A 23 0.63 1.56 13.11
CA ASN A 23 -0.62 1.48 13.88
C ASN A 23 -1.58 2.65 13.65
N LYS A 24 -1.24 3.57 12.75
CA LYS A 24 -2.10 4.69 12.42
C LYS A 24 -3.43 4.21 11.84
N LYS A 25 -4.50 4.87 12.26
CA LYS A 25 -5.84 4.78 11.67
C LYS A 25 -6.08 6.02 10.83
N TYR A 26 -6.76 5.84 9.71
CA TYR A 26 -7.14 6.90 8.78
C TYR A 26 -8.65 7.05 8.81
N ARG A 27 -9.11 8.29 9.00
CA ARG A 27 -10.53 8.62 8.92
C ARG A 27 -10.93 8.69 7.45
N HIS A 28 -11.94 7.92 7.08
CA HIS A 28 -12.54 7.99 5.76
C HIS A 28 -13.61 9.09 5.71
N ALA A 29 -14.01 9.51 4.51
CA ALA A 29 -14.96 10.61 4.32
C ALA A 29 -16.35 10.32 4.93
N ASP A 30 -16.75 9.04 4.96
CA ASP A 30 -17.96 8.54 5.61
C ASP A 30 -17.87 8.49 7.16
N GLY A 31 -16.75 8.89 7.74
CA GLY A 31 -16.53 8.85 9.19
C GLY A 31 -16.12 7.49 9.75
N THR A 32 -15.82 6.49 8.92
CA THR A 32 -15.23 5.23 9.38
C THR A 32 -13.72 5.35 9.61
N ASP A 33 -13.19 4.60 10.57
CA ASP A 33 -11.75 4.50 10.80
C ASP A 33 -11.18 3.26 10.09
N ILE A 34 -10.19 3.47 9.22
CA ILE A 34 -9.51 2.43 8.47
C ILE A 34 -8.09 2.25 9.00
N SER A 35 -7.72 1.03 9.35
CA SER A 35 -6.34 0.68 9.74
C SER A 35 -5.52 0.14 8.57
N ILE A 36 -4.19 0.23 8.66
CA ILE A 36 -3.29 -0.44 7.71
C ILE A 36 -3.33 -1.96 7.93
N SER A 37 -3.90 -2.68 6.96
CA SER A 37 -4.05 -4.14 7.01
C SER A 37 -2.75 -4.89 6.71
N ARG A 38 -1.88 -4.31 5.88
CA ARG A 38 -0.65 -4.95 5.45
C ARG A 38 0.46 -3.98 5.09
N ILE A 39 1.67 -4.36 5.46
CA ILE A 39 2.89 -3.60 5.23
C ILE A 39 3.95 -4.56 4.71
N CYS A 40 4.57 -4.19 3.60
CA CYS A 40 5.81 -4.80 3.13
C CYS A 40 6.95 -3.92 3.61
N TRP A 41 7.87 -4.48 4.40
CA TRP A 41 9.04 -3.76 4.91
C TRP A 41 10.29 -4.40 4.34
N ASP A 42 10.99 -3.66 3.49
CA ASP A 42 12.20 -4.14 2.84
C ASP A 42 13.33 -4.36 3.85
N ILE A 43 14.01 -5.50 3.72
CA ILE A 43 15.19 -5.83 4.53
C ILE A 43 16.48 -5.40 3.85
N GLY A 44 16.42 -4.89 2.62
CA GLY A 44 17.57 -4.42 1.87
C GLY A 44 18.25 -3.24 2.55
N GLY A 45 19.59 -3.25 2.58
CA GLY A 45 20.38 -2.13 3.09
C GLY A 45 20.40 -1.96 4.62
N ILE A 46 19.71 -2.81 5.38
CA ILE A 46 19.66 -2.78 6.85
C ILE A 46 19.84 -4.18 7.46
N ASP A 47 20.02 -4.29 8.77
CA ASP A 47 19.96 -5.58 9.46
C ASP A 47 18.52 -6.13 9.42
N ALA A 48 18.35 -7.27 8.74
CA ALA A 48 17.06 -7.93 8.57
C ALA A 48 16.39 -8.31 9.92
N GLU A 49 17.17 -8.55 10.98
CA GLU A 49 16.62 -8.87 12.30
C GLU A 49 15.79 -7.73 12.89
N ILE A 50 16.06 -6.47 12.51
CA ILE A 50 15.24 -5.31 12.90
C ILE A 50 13.80 -5.49 12.40
N VAL A 51 13.67 -5.78 11.10
CA VAL A 51 12.37 -5.98 10.45
C VAL A 51 11.71 -7.25 10.96
N TYR A 52 12.46 -8.33 11.21
CA TYR A 52 11.91 -9.57 11.75
C TYR A 52 11.34 -9.38 13.16
N LYS A 53 12.01 -8.60 14.02
CA LYS A 53 11.49 -8.22 15.34
C LYS A 53 10.20 -7.42 15.21
N ARG A 54 10.13 -6.44 14.30
CA ARG A 54 8.91 -5.66 14.05
C ARG A 54 7.76 -6.46 13.45
N SER A 55 8.09 -7.41 12.58
CA SER A 55 7.13 -8.40 12.06
C SER A 55 6.50 -9.22 13.20
N LYS A 56 7.32 -9.74 14.12
CA LYS A 56 6.81 -10.45 15.31
C LYS A 56 6.01 -9.56 16.24
N LYS A 57 6.45 -8.32 16.47
CA LYS A 57 5.80 -7.33 17.35
C LYS A 57 4.39 -6.95 16.87
N HIS A 58 4.23 -6.65 15.58
CA HIS A 58 2.97 -6.14 15.02
C HIS A 58 2.09 -7.21 14.37
N GLY A 59 2.60 -8.44 14.27
CA GLY A 59 1.93 -9.58 13.65
C GLY A 59 2.63 -10.01 12.36
N ILE A 60 3.07 -11.26 12.32
CA ILE A 60 3.85 -11.86 11.23
C ILE A 60 3.14 -11.94 9.88
N PHE A 61 1.84 -11.64 9.86
CA PHE A 61 0.99 -11.59 8.67
C PHE A 61 0.59 -10.16 8.28
N ARG A 62 0.84 -9.19 9.18
CA ARG A 62 0.54 -7.77 8.99
C ARG A 62 1.77 -7.02 8.50
N VAL A 63 2.91 -7.19 9.18
CA VAL A 63 4.19 -6.63 8.77
C VAL A 63 5.03 -7.75 8.18
N LEU A 64 5.19 -7.73 6.86
CA LEU A 64 5.90 -8.73 6.07
C LEU A 64 7.30 -8.24 5.74
N PRO A 65 8.36 -8.90 6.22
CA PRO A 65 9.71 -8.67 5.72
C PRO A 65 9.75 -9.06 4.24
N VAL A 66 10.30 -8.18 3.40
CA VAL A 66 10.42 -8.43 1.95
C VAL A 66 11.84 -8.25 1.48
N LYS A 67 12.20 -8.95 0.40
CA LYS A 67 13.43 -8.73 -0.37
C LYS A 67 13.13 -8.76 -1.86
N GLY A 68 13.90 -8.02 -2.65
CA GLY A 68 13.87 -8.12 -4.10
C GLY A 68 14.34 -9.49 -4.61
N ALA A 69 13.71 -9.98 -5.67
CA ALA A 69 14.14 -11.17 -6.39
C ALA A 69 15.47 -10.93 -7.12
N SER A 70 16.37 -11.91 -7.09
CA SER A 70 17.65 -11.83 -7.81
C SER A 70 17.55 -12.16 -9.31
N VAL A 71 16.37 -12.56 -9.78
CA VAL A 71 16.12 -12.95 -11.17
C VAL A 71 14.88 -12.26 -11.71
N TYR A 72 14.94 -11.89 -12.99
CA TYR A 72 13.87 -11.24 -13.72
C TYR A 72 12.66 -12.17 -13.92
N GLY A 73 11.48 -11.60 -14.03
CA GLY A 73 10.23 -12.30 -14.34
C GLY A 73 9.62 -13.06 -13.16
N LYS A 74 10.02 -12.73 -11.92
CA LYS A 74 9.38 -13.30 -10.74
C LYS A 74 8.02 -12.65 -10.50
N PRO A 75 7.04 -13.38 -9.93
CA PRO A 75 5.77 -12.78 -9.55
C PRO A 75 5.97 -11.54 -8.66
N VAL A 76 5.07 -10.55 -8.78
CA VAL A 76 5.08 -9.31 -7.96
C VAL A 76 5.37 -9.59 -6.49
N ILE A 77 4.82 -10.65 -5.93
CA ILE A 77 5.18 -11.13 -4.59
C ILE A 77 5.00 -12.64 -4.50
N THR A 78 5.95 -13.29 -3.82
CA THR A 78 5.90 -14.69 -3.43
C THR A 78 6.08 -14.78 -1.92
N MET A 79 5.01 -15.17 -1.23
CA MET A 79 5.08 -15.50 0.19
C MET A 79 5.46 -16.98 0.35
N PRO A 80 6.42 -17.34 1.21
CA PRO A 80 6.77 -18.74 1.45
C PRO A 80 5.64 -19.50 2.16
N LYS A 81 5.69 -20.84 2.14
CA LYS A 81 4.74 -21.69 2.89
C LYS A 81 5.13 -21.86 4.36
N LYS A 82 6.45 -21.83 4.64
CA LYS A 82 7.01 -22.01 5.98
C LYS A 82 7.71 -20.73 6.42
N ARG A 83 7.76 -20.54 7.74
CA ARG A 83 8.54 -19.46 8.37
C ARG A 83 10.03 -19.77 8.26
N ASN A 84 10.85 -18.73 8.26
CA ASN A 84 12.31 -18.87 8.38
C ASN A 84 12.71 -19.20 9.83
N GLN A 85 14.02 -19.34 10.07
CA GLN A 85 14.56 -19.62 11.40
C GLN A 85 14.22 -18.54 12.44
N SER A 86 14.09 -17.27 12.02
CA SER A 86 13.69 -16.14 12.89
C SER A 86 12.18 -16.09 13.17
N GLY A 87 11.39 -17.02 12.63
CA GLY A 87 9.96 -17.18 12.88
C GLY A 87 9.04 -16.31 12.04
N VAL A 88 9.52 -15.76 10.92
CA VAL A 88 8.77 -14.84 10.04
C VAL A 88 8.65 -15.38 8.61
N PHE A 89 7.72 -14.82 7.83
CA PHE A 89 7.60 -15.13 6.40
C PHE A 89 8.36 -14.08 5.58
N LEU A 90 9.61 -14.38 5.21
CA LEU A 90 10.37 -13.54 4.29
C LEU A 90 9.83 -13.68 2.87
N CYS A 91 9.12 -12.66 2.40
CA CYS A 91 8.55 -12.64 1.07
C CYS A 91 9.59 -12.18 0.03
N GLU A 92 9.50 -12.72 -1.17
CA GLU A 92 10.30 -12.29 -2.32
C GLU A 92 9.44 -11.47 -3.27
N ILE A 93 9.94 -10.32 -3.73
CA ILE A 93 9.24 -9.40 -4.63
C ILE A 93 9.94 -9.42 -5.99
N GLY A 94 9.23 -9.77 -7.05
CA GLY A 94 9.64 -9.51 -8.42
C GLY A 94 9.47 -8.02 -8.74
N THR A 95 10.49 -7.22 -8.40
CA THR A 95 10.45 -5.75 -8.54
C THR A 95 10.35 -5.33 -9.99
N ASP A 96 10.98 -6.08 -10.90
CA ASP A 96 10.87 -5.88 -12.35
C ASP A 96 9.43 -5.99 -12.83
N THR A 97 8.76 -7.11 -12.52
CA THR A 97 7.37 -7.36 -12.91
C THR A 97 6.42 -6.34 -12.28
N ALA A 98 6.67 -5.96 -11.02
CA ALA A 98 5.89 -4.91 -10.37
C ALA A 98 6.05 -3.55 -11.08
N LYS A 99 7.29 -3.17 -11.43
CA LYS A 99 7.58 -1.91 -12.14
C LYS A 99 7.01 -1.90 -13.54
N GLU A 100 7.14 -2.98 -14.32
CA GLU A 100 6.51 -3.12 -15.63
C GLU A 100 4.99 -2.92 -15.56
N MET A 101 4.32 -3.57 -14.61
CA MET A 101 2.88 -3.43 -14.42
C MET A 101 2.48 -2.00 -14.04
N LEU A 102 3.24 -1.35 -13.16
CA LEU A 102 2.98 0.02 -12.74
C LEU A 102 3.19 1.01 -13.88
N TYR A 103 4.29 0.87 -14.63
CA TYR A 103 4.58 1.73 -15.78
C TYR A 103 3.55 1.55 -16.90
N ALA A 104 3.12 0.32 -17.18
CA ALA A 104 2.04 0.06 -18.14
C ALA A 104 0.73 0.75 -17.73
N ARG A 105 0.41 0.77 -16.42
CA ARG A 105 -0.78 1.48 -15.90
C ARG A 105 -0.63 3.00 -15.98
N MET A 106 0.53 3.53 -15.64
CA MET A 106 0.80 4.98 -15.70
C MET A 106 0.87 5.50 -17.15
N GLY A 107 1.27 4.65 -18.10
CA GLY A 107 1.28 4.97 -19.52
C GLY A 107 -0.06 4.77 -20.24
N ALA A 108 -1.09 4.29 -19.54
CA ALA A 108 -2.42 4.13 -20.11
C ALA A 108 -3.08 5.49 -20.40
N VAL A 109 -4.07 5.50 -21.30
CA VAL A 109 -4.83 6.71 -21.61
C VAL A 109 -5.48 7.24 -20.33
N THR A 110 -5.29 8.53 -20.07
CA THR A 110 -5.84 9.18 -18.89
C THR A 110 -7.36 9.14 -18.92
N ALA A 111 -7.94 8.54 -17.90
CA ALA A 111 -9.39 8.54 -17.71
C ALA A 111 -9.87 9.84 -17.07
N PRO A 112 -11.11 10.28 -17.36
CA PRO A 112 -11.78 11.36 -16.63
C PRO A 112 -11.72 11.15 -15.12
N ALA A 113 -11.66 12.22 -14.33
CA ALA A 113 -11.49 12.13 -12.87
C ALA A 113 -12.68 11.45 -12.17
N ASP A 114 -13.86 11.61 -12.73
CA ASP A 114 -15.16 11.16 -12.25
C ASP A 114 -15.55 9.75 -12.73
N GLU A 115 -14.78 9.15 -13.64
CA GLU A 115 -15.07 7.82 -14.17
C GLU A 115 -14.31 6.71 -13.43
N ALA A 116 -15.00 5.63 -13.07
CA ALA A 116 -14.37 4.44 -12.50
C ALA A 116 -13.69 3.63 -13.62
N THR A 117 -12.38 3.81 -13.78
CA THR A 117 -11.62 3.11 -14.81
C THR A 117 -10.79 1.97 -14.23
N PRO A 118 -10.94 0.73 -14.75
CA PRO A 118 -10.13 -0.40 -14.33
C PRO A 118 -8.63 -0.12 -14.46
N TYR A 119 -7.88 -0.54 -13.45
CA TYR A 119 -6.41 -0.43 -13.41
C TYR A 119 -5.84 0.99 -13.35
N ALA A 120 -6.68 2.04 -13.31
CA ALA A 120 -6.23 3.41 -13.10
C ALA A 120 -5.64 3.57 -11.69
N ILE A 121 -4.58 4.38 -11.59
CA ILE A 121 -4.00 4.80 -10.32
C ILE A 121 -4.39 6.26 -10.12
N ARG A 122 -5.09 6.55 -9.02
CA ARG A 122 -5.47 7.92 -8.63
C ARG A 122 -4.48 8.42 -7.60
N PHE A 123 -3.93 9.61 -7.82
CA PHE A 123 -3.08 10.30 -6.85
C PHE A 123 -3.90 11.35 -6.11
N PRO A 124 -3.63 11.58 -4.81
CA PRO A 124 -4.31 12.64 -4.05
C PRO A 124 -4.05 14.01 -4.68
N ASP A 125 -5.12 14.79 -4.89
CA ASP A 125 -5.01 16.21 -5.23
C ASP A 125 -4.79 17.03 -3.95
N ASN A 126 -3.64 16.80 -3.32
CA ASN A 126 -3.24 17.49 -2.09
C ASN A 126 -1.72 17.72 -2.12
N PRO A 127 -1.26 18.99 -2.21
CA PRO A 127 0.16 19.32 -2.32
C PRO A 127 0.97 18.98 -1.06
N ASP A 128 0.33 18.80 0.11
CA ASP A 128 1.03 18.35 1.32
C ASP A 128 1.36 16.84 1.27
N VAL A 129 0.69 16.10 0.38
CA VAL A 129 0.81 14.64 0.26
C VAL A 129 1.54 14.25 -1.01
N PHE A 130 1.20 14.87 -2.13
CA PHE A 130 1.68 14.49 -3.45
C PHE A 130 1.96 15.74 -4.29
N THR A 131 3.22 15.89 -4.70
CA THR A 131 3.70 16.99 -5.52
C THR A 131 4.40 16.48 -6.78
N GLU A 132 4.90 17.40 -7.60
CA GLU A 132 5.77 17.06 -8.73
C GLU A 132 7.01 16.24 -8.30
N VAL A 133 7.48 16.39 -7.05
CA VAL A 133 8.62 15.63 -6.52
C VAL A 133 8.31 14.14 -6.43
N GLU A 134 7.13 13.77 -5.92
CA GLU A 134 6.69 12.38 -5.86
C GLU A 134 6.39 11.86 -7.27
N ALA A 135 5.72 12.67 -8.10
CA ALA A 135 5.41 12.30 -9.48
C ALA A 135 6.69 11.97 -10.28
N LYS A 136 7.75 12.78 -10.15
CA LYS A 136 9.05 12.52 -10.78
C LYS A 136 9.73 11.27 -10.26
N GLN A 137 9.62 10.98 -8.96
CA GLN A 137 10.20 9.77 -8.36
C GLN A 137 9.47 8.49 -8.81
N LEU A 138 8.15 8.56 -9.03
CA LEU A 138 7.36 7.41 -9.50
C LEU A 138 7.77 6.91 -10.88
N VAL A 139 8.32 7.79 -11.71
CA VAL A 139 8.80 7.48 -13.07
C VAL A 139 10.32 7.64 -13.19
N ALA A 140 11.04 7.61 -12.07
CA ALA A 140 12.48 7.90 -12.04
C ALA A 140 13.34 6.80 -12.66
N GLU A 141 12.83 5.59 -12.82
CA GLU A 141 13.59 4.48 -13.38
C GLU A 141 13.28 4.24 -14.86
N GLU A 142 14.28 3.79 -15.60
CA GLU A 142 14.14 3.39 -16.99
C GLU A 142 14.71 1.98 -17.17
N LEU A 143 14.06 1.18 -18.04
CA LEU A 143 14.55 -0.14 -18.38
C LEU A 143 15.72 -0.01 -19.37
N VAL A 144 16.91 -0.41 -18.93
CA VAL A 144 18.15 -0.32 -19.72
C VAL A 144 18.80 -1.68 -19.88
N GLU A 145 19.38 -1.92 -21.04
CA GLU A 145 20.18 -3.12 -21.30
C GLU A 145 21.60 -2.89 -20.74
N LYS A 146 22.03 -3.75 -19.81
CA LYS A 146 23.37 -3.71 -19.21
C LYS A 146 24.08 -5.04 -19.36
N LEU A 147 25.37 -4.98 -19.64
CA LEU A 147 26.24 -6.16 -19.64
C LEU A 147 26.62 -6.51 -18.19
N VAL A 148 26.07 -7.59 -17.66
CA VAL A 148 26.35 -8.08 -16.30
C VAL A 148 26.93 -9.48 -16.39
N ASN A 149 28.16 -9.66 -15.92
CA ASN A 149 28.89 -10.94 -15.98
C ASN A 149 28.93 -11.53 -17.40
N GLY A 150 29.18 -10.70 -18.40
CA GLY A 150 29.30 -11.11 -19.81
C GLY A 150 27.96 -11.45 -20.49
N LYS A 151 26.81 -11.21 -19.85
CA LYS A 151 25.48 -11.40 -20.44
C LYS A 151 24.71 -10.09 -20.40
N PHE A 152 24.04 -9.76 -21.50
CA PHE A 152 23.10 -8.65 -21.51
C PHE A 152 21.88 -8.99 -20.65
N ARG A 153 21.49 -8.04 -19.81
CA ARG A 153 20.32 -8.12 -18.93
C ARG A 153 19.59 -6.79 -18.96
N LEU A 154 18.26 -6.85 -18.96
CA LEU A 154 17.43 -5.68 -18.73
C LEU A 154 17.39 -5.39 -17.23
N LEU A 155 17.72 -4.16 -16.86
CA LEU A 155 17.72 -3.67 -15.48
C LEU A 155 17.03 -2.32 -15.42
N TRP A 156 16.28 -2.09 -14.35
CA TRP A 156 15.73 -0.78 -14.05
C TRP A 156 16.83 0.11 -13.45
N ASP A 157 17.02 1.29 -14.00
CA ASP A 157 18.06 2.24 -13.58
C ASP A 157 17.48 3.63 -13.33
N ALA A 158 17.68 4.14 -12.12
CA ALA A 158 17.25 5.48 -11.73
C ALA A 158 18.17 6.60 -12.28
N LYS A 159 19.34 6.26 -12.84
CA LYS A 159 20.35 7.21 -13.34
C LYS A 159 20.75 8.27 -12.31
N GLY A 160 20.84 7.86 -11.03
CA GLY A 160 21.17 8.74 -9.91
C GLY A 160 20.01 9.60 -9.40
N ARG A 161 18.80 9.47 -9.97
CA ARG A 161 17.60 10.09 -9.42
C ARG A 161 17.13 9.35 -8.17
N ARG A 162 16.48 10.08 -7.27
CA ARG A 162 15.69 9.50 -6.19
C ARG A 162 14.49 8.73 -6.74
N ASN A 163 14.13 7.61 -6.13
CA ASN A 163 13.12 6.67 -6.59
C ASN A 163 12.27 6.08 -5.44
N GLU A 164 12.38 6.62 -4.23
CA GLU A 164 11.77 6.03 -3.03
C GLU A 164 10.23 5.96 -3.15
N ALA A 165 9.61 6.94 -3.82
CA ALA A 165 8.18 6.91 -4.10
C ALA A 165 7.77 5.70 -4.97
N LEU A 166 8.58 5.35 -5.99
CA LEU A 166 8.34 4.17 -6.83
C LEU A 166 8.48 2.89 -6.01
N ASP A 167 9.54 2.76 -5.22
CA ASP A 167 9.76 1.58 -4.38
C ASP A 167 8.63 1.42 -3.33
N CYS A 168 8.17 2.51 -2.71
CA CYS A 168 6.99 2.48 -1.84
C CYS A 168 5.73 2.01 -2.57
N LEU A 169 5.49 2.46 -3.82
CA LEU A 169 4.34 2.04 -4.61
C LEU A 169 4.44 0.56 -5.03
N VAL A 170 5.65 0.07 -5.34
CA VAL A 170 5.92 -1.35 -5.59
C VAL A 170 5.56 -2.18 -4.35
N TYR A 171 6.00 -1.76 -3.16
CA TYR A 171 5.69 -2.47 -1.92
C TYR A 171 4.21 -2.41 -1.53
N ALA A 172 3.53 -1.28 -1.76
CA ALA A 172 2.08 -1.18 -1.57
C ALA A 172 1.33 -2.13 -2.53
N SER A 173 1.76 -2.20 -3.80
CA SER A 173 1.20 -3.11 -4.80
C SER A 173 1.45 -4.58 -4.44
N ALA A 174 2.63 -4.90 -3.92
CA ALA A 174 2.96 -6.22 -3.41
C ALA A 174 2.09 -6.60 -2.19
N ALA A 175 1.91 -5.68 -1.23
CA ALA A 175 1.04 -5.86 -0.08
C ALA A 175 -0.42 -6.12 -0.50
N LEU A 176 -0.94 -5.37 -1.48
CA LEU A 176 -2.26 -5.64 -2.05
C LEU A 176 -2.33 -7.02 -2.71
N ARG A 177 -1.34 -7.34 -3.57
CA ARG A 177 -1.32 -8.60 -4.32
C ARG A 177 -1.30 -9.82 -3.41
N VAL A 178 -0.48 -9.81 -2.35
CA VAL A 178 -0.45 -10.92 -1.39
C VAL A 178 -1.74 -11.00 -0.57
N SER A 179 -2.45 -9.88 -0.37
CA SER A 179 -3.75 -9.86 0.33
C SER A 179 -4.81 -10.60 -0.45
N VAL A 180 -4.89 -10.32 -1.75
CA VAL A 180 -5.77 -11.04 -2.68
C VAL A 180 -5.39 -12.52 -2.75
N GLN A 181 -4.11 -12.85 -2.94
CA GLN A 181 -3.67 -14.24 -3.17
C GLN A 181 -3.81 -15.17 -1.97
N ARG A 182 -3.54 -14.68 -0.74
CA ARG A 182 -3.44 -15.53 0.45
C ARG A 182 -4.62 -15.37 1.41
N TRP A 183 -5.30 -14.24 1.39
CA TRP A 183 -6.46 -13.96 2.25
C TRP A 183 -7.74 -13.74 1.46
N GLN A 184 -7.73 -13.96 0.15
CA GLN A 184 -8.90 -13.83 -0.72
C GLN A 184 -9.58 -12.46 -0.54
N LEU A 185 -8.76 -11.41 -0.35
CA LEU A 185 -9.26 -10.04 -0.27
C LEU A 185 -10.05 -9.73 -1.53
N ASP A 186 -11.35 -9.49 -1.37
CA ASP A 186 -12.26 -9.12 -2.44
C ASP A 186 -12.57 -7.62 -2.34
N LEU A 187 -12.04 -6.85 -3.29
CA LEU A 187 -12.23 -5.41 -3.34
C LEU A 187 -13.64 -5.02 -3.76
N GLU A 188 -14.31 -5.83 -4.60
CA GLU A 188 -15.67 -5.55 -5.06
C GLU A 188 -16.67 -5.80 -3.93
N ALA A 189 -16.49 -6.88 -3.17
CA ALA A 189 -17.28 -7.14 -1.98
C ALA A 189 -17.10 -6.03 -0.93
N LEU A 190 -15.86 -5.58 -0.69
CA LEU A 190 -15.59 -4.47 0.23
C LEU A 190 -16.19 -3.14 -0.26
N ALA A 191 -16.13 -2.84 -1.55
CA ALA A 191 -16.73 -1.65 -2.12
C ALA A 191 -18.27 -1.68 -2.03
N THR A 192 -18.88 -2.83 -2.28
CA THR A 192 -20.33 -3.03 -2.18
C THR A 192 -20.81 -2.88 -0.75
N SER A 193 -20.11 -3.51 0.21
CA SER A 193 -20.42 -3.41 1.65
C SER A 193 -20.43 -1.97 2.15
N ARG A 194 -19.52 -1.11 1.66
CA ARG A 194 -19.48 0.30 2.04
C ARG A 194 -20.64 1.10 1.45
N LYS A 195 -20.97 0.86 0.18
CA LYS A 195 -22.11 1.53 -0.47
C LYS A 195 -23.42 1.23 0.25
N SER A 196 -23.61 0.00 0.75
CA SER A 196 -24.79 -0.34 1.57
C SER A 196 -24.79 0.39 2.92
N GLU A 197 -23.65 0.51 3.60
CA GLU A 197 -23.55 1.24 4.87
C GLU A 197 -23.86 2.74 4.71
N GLU A 198 -23.44 3.36 3.60
CA GLU A 198 -23.79 4.75 3.27
C GLU A 198 -25.29 4.93 2.98
N GLN A 199 -25.96 3.93 2.38
CA GLN A 199 -27.38 3.98 2.07
C GLN A 199 -28.28 3.72 3.29
N ASP A 200 -27.82 2.92 4.25
CA ASP A 200 -28.57 2.59 5.47
C ASP A 200 -28.47 3.67 6.56
N THR A 201 -27.64 4.70 6.37
CA THR A 201 -27.53 5.82 7.31
C THR A 201 -28.68 6.82 7.05
N PRO A 202 -29.65 6.98 7.97
CA PRO A 202 -30.79 7.86 7.72
C PRO A 202 -30.35 9.31 7.55
N THR A 203 -30.88 9.98 6.53
CA THR A 203 -30.56 11.40 6.26
C THR A 203 -31.03 12.29 7.41
N LEU A 204 -30.47 13.50 7.51
CA LEU A 204 -30.92 14.51 8.49
C LEU A 204 -32.44 14.77 8.42
N GLU A 205 -33.01 14.73 7.22
CA GLU A 205 -34.45 14.84 6.99
C GLU A 205 -35.22 13.62 7.50
N GLN A 206 -34.71 12.40 7.28
CA GLN A 206 -35.31 11.17 7.80
C GLN A 206 -35.22 11.09 9.33
N LEU A 207 -34.08 11.49 9.92
CA LEU A 207 -33.90 11.61 11.37
C LEU A 207 -34.85 12.65 11.97
N ALA A 208 -34.99 13.81 11.31
CA ALA A 208 -35.95 14.84 11.73
C ALA A 208 -37.40 14.35 11.65
N ALA A 209 -37.76 13.59 10.61
CA ALA A 209 -39.10 13.00 10.46
C ALA A 209 -39.38 11.91 11.51
N MET A 210 -38.39 11.07 11.84
CA MET A 210 -38.51 10.07 12.89
C MET A 210 -38.67 10.70 14.29
N LEU A 211 -37.98 11.81 14.54
CA LEU A 211 -38.11 12.58 15.79
C LEU A 211 -39.44 13.36 15.86
N ALA A 212 -39.90 13.91 14.73
CA ALA A 212 -41.19 14.60 14.65
C ALA A 212 -42.40 13.64 14.77
N GLY A 213 -42.26 12.39 14.32
CA GLY A 213 -43.30 11.35 14.42
C GLY A 213 -43.53 10.82 15.85
N GLY A 214 -42.67 11.13 16.81
CA GLY A 214 -42.78 10.71 18.22
C GLY A 214 -43.71 11.58 19.09
N VAL A 215 -44.23 12.69 18.57
CA VAL A 215 -45.07 13.65 19.32
C VAL A 215 -46.53 13.56 18.87
N ASN A 216 -47.12 12.37 18.92
CA ASN A 216 -48.57 12.19 18.87
C ASN A 216 -48.98 11.02 19.77
N GLY A 217 -48.74 11.20 21.07
CA GLY A 217 -49.23 10.33 22.13
C GLY A 217 -50.09 11.12 23.12
N ASN A 218 -51.39 10.83 23.09
CA ASN A 218 -52.38 11.04 24.15
C ASN A 218 -52.67 12.47 24.63
N ASN A 219 -53.76 13.04 24.10
CA ASN A 219 -54.70 13.78 24.94
C ASN A 219 -56.00 12.97 25.01
N HIS A 220 -56.23 12.35 26.17
CA HIS A 220 -57.57 12.03 26.67
C HIS A 220 -58.15 13.26 27.34
#